data_AF-A0AAF0QR88-F1
#
_entry.id   AF-A0AAF0QR88-F1
#
_cell.length_a   1.000
_cell.length_b   1.000
_cell.length_c   1.000
_cell.angle_alpha   90.00
_cell.angle_beta   90.00
_cell.angle_gamma   90.00
#
_symmetry.space_group_name_H-M   'P 1'
#
loop_
_entity.id
_entity.type
_entity.pdbx_description
1 polymer ?
#
loop_
_entity_poly.entity_id
_entity_poly.type
_entity_poly.pdbx_seq_one_letter_code
_entity_poly.pdbx_strand_id
1 'polypeptide(L)'
;MWHFFNYNSKHLEDLSPLEEVVEYFCKGVHPYGPFFEHVLEYWEESKKRPQKILFLKYEDLKIDPKKEVAKIALFLGKPFGNEEDLEIILKKCSLERLKNLEVNKSGSIFSYVHNNAFFRKGVVGDWKNHMTPEIEEQLDKITKLNLQGSGLEL
;
A
#
# COMPACT_ATOMS: atom_id res chain seq x y z
N MET A 1 -0.91 3.41 7.45
CA MET A 1 -1.65 4.67 7.66
C MET A 1 -1.30 5.32 9.01
N TRP A 2 -1.30 4.56 10.13
CA TRP A 2 -0.86 5.03 11.47
C TRP A 2 0.44 5.87 11.49
N HIS A 3 1.55 5.31 10.99
CA HIS A 3 2.84 6.03 10.89
C HIS A 3 2.75 7.37 10.15
N PHE A 4 1.93 7.46 9.11
CA PHE A 4 1.78 8.66 8.29
C PHE A 4 1.04 9.76 9.06
N PHE A 5 -0.06 9.41 9.73
CA PHE A 5 -0.81 10.37 10.54
C PHE A 5 0.01 10.83 11.74
N ASN A 6 0.65 9.91 12.46
CA ASN A 6 1.51 10.28 13.58
C ASN A 6 2.69 11.16 13.15
N TYR A 7 3.23 10.95 11.95
CA TYR A 7 4.32 11.79 11.44
C TYR A 7 3.88 13.23 11.15
N ASN A 8 2.70 13.42 10.57
CA ASN A 8 2.17 14.76 10.23
C ASN A 8 1.48 15.43 11.44
N SER A 9 1.08 14.66 12.45
CA SER A 9 0.46 15.14 13.69
C SER A 9 1.44 15.30 14.84
N LYS A 10 2.77 15.29 14.60
CA LYS A 10 3.80 15.44 15.66
C LYS A 10 3.67 16.72 16.50
N HIS A 11 2.96 17.72 16.00
CA HIS A 11 2.68 18.97 16.70
C HIS A 11 1.45 18.89 17.62
N LEU A 12 0.68 17.80 17.55
CA LEU A 12 -0.43 17.51 18.44
C LEU A 12 0.08 16.67 19.62
N GLU A 13 -0.41 16.96 20.81
CA GLU A 13 0.05 16.31 22.05
C GLU A 13 -0.37 14.83 22.14
N ASP A 14 -1.45 14.44 21.47
CA ASP A 14 -2.00 13.08 21.50
C ASP A 14 -1.81 12.35 20.16
N LEU A 15 -0.79 11.49 20.11
CA LEU A 15 -0.68 10.47 19.06
C LEU A 15 -1.60 9.30 19.39
N SER A 16 -2.42 8.86 18.43
CA SER A 16 -3.28 7.70 18.63
C SER A 16 -2.45 6.42 18.83
N PRO A 17 -2.69 5.65 19.91
CA PRO A 17 -2.11 4.33 20.09
C PRO A 17 -2.43 3.42 18.89
N LEU A 18 -1.53 2.49 18.57
CA LEU A 18 -1.72 1.60 17.43
C LEU A 18 -2.95 0.70 17.62
N GLU A 19 -3.17 0.26 18.86
CA GLU A 19 -4.28 -0.57 19.33
C GLU A 19 -5.63 0.07 18.96
N GLU A 20 -5.80 1.35 19.28
CA GLU A 20 -7.01 2.10 18.99
C GLU A 20 -7.24 2.24 17.48
N VAL A 21 -6.17 2.53 16.71
CA VAL A 21 -6.26 2.62 15.26
C VAL A 21 -6.61 1.28 14.62
N VAL A 22 -6.09 0.17 15.15
CA VAL A 22 -6.45 -1.18 14.71
C VAL A 22 -7.91 -1.49 15.02
N GLU A 23 -8.41 -1.07 16.19
CA GLU A 23 -9.82 -1.25 16.53
C GLU A 23 -10.74 -0.51 15.55
N TYR A 24 -10.44 0.76 15.25
CA TYR A 24 -11.19 1.52 14.24
C TYR A 24 -11.06 0.92 12.84
N PHE A 25 -9.87 0.43 12.47
CA PHE A 25 -9.67 -0.30 11.21
C PHE A 25 -10.58 -1.53 11.13
N CYS A 26 -10.62 -2.34 12.18
CA CYS A 26 -11.46 -3.53 12.25
C CYS A 26 -12.96 -3.20 12.17
N LYS A 27 -13.37 -2.04 12.70
CA LYS A 27 -14.76 -1.55 12.61
C LYS A 27 -15.09 -0.89 11.25
N GLY A 28 -14.10 -0.73 10.37
CA GLY A 28 -14.25 0.00 9.10
C GLY A 28 -14.37 1.52 9.27
N VAL A 29 -14.13 2.06 10.48
CA VAL A 29 -14.30 3.48 10.81
C VAL A 29 -12.96 4.20 10.63
N HIS A 30 -12.53 4.34 9.39
CA HIS A 30 -11.31 5.05 9.02
C HIS A 30 -11.48 5.71 7.64
N PRO A 31 -10.62 6.65 7.24
CA PRO A 31 -10.70 7.25 5.91
C PRO A 31 -10.74 6.17 4.82
N TYR A 32 -11.75 6.27 3.94
CA TYR A 32 -12.03 5.34 2.84
C TYR A 32 -12.34 3.89 3.25
N GLY A 33 -12.70 3.65 4.52
CA GLY A 33 -13.17 2.35 4.98
C GLY A 33 -14.63 2.07 4.58
N PRO A 34 -15.07 0.79 4.64
CA PRO A 34 -14.32 -0.38 5.13
C PRO A 34 -13.29 -0.92 4.13
N PHE A 35 -12.08 -1.26 4.60
CA PHE A 35 -10.98 -1.72 3.74
C PHE A 35 -11.32 -2.98 2.92
N PHE A 36 -11.86 -4.02 3.56
CA PHE A 36 -12.09 -5.29 2.86
C PHE A 36 -13.18 -5.19 1.79
N GLU A 37 -14.23 -4.42 2.05
CA GLU A 37 -15.29 -4.15 1.06
C GLU A 37 -14.71 -3.45 -0.17
N HIS A 38 -13.96 -2.37 0.04
CA HIS A 38 -13.28 -1.66 -1.05
C HIS A 38 -12.36 -2.59 -1.87
N VAL A 39 -11.57 -3.44 -1.21
CA VAL A 39 -10.68 -4.39 -1.90
C VAL A 39 -11.47 -5.42 -2.70
N LEU A 40 -12.51 -6.00 -2.10
CA LEU A 40 -13.33 -7.03 -2.73
C LEU A 40 -14.13 -6.51 -3.92
N GLU A 41 -14.65 -5.28 -3.85
CA GLU A 41 -15.32 -4.65 -5.00
C GLU A 41 -14.39 -4.58 -6.22
N TYR A 42 -13.17 -4.08 -6.04
CA TYR A 42 -12.20 -4.02 -7.13
C TYR A 42 -11.70 -5.40 -7.56
N TRP A 43 -11.60 -6.35 -6.64
CA TRP A 43 -11.26 -7.73 -6.96
C TRP A 43 -12.32 -8.36 -7.88
N GLU A 44 -13.59 -8.26 -7.51
CA GLU A 44 -14.69 -8.79 -8.33
C GLU A 44 -14.81 -8.07 -9.68
N GLU A 45 -14.70 -6.74 -9.70
CA GLU A 45 -14.74 -5.99 -10.95
C GLU A 45 -13.54 -6.28 -11.86
N SER A 46 -12.36 -6.56 -11.29
CA SER A 46 -11.19 -6.98 -12.08
C SER A 46 -11.42 -8.31 -12.79
N LYS A 47 -12.12 -9.26 -12.16
CA LYS A 47 -12.49 -10.54 -12.77
C LYS A 47 -13.54 -10.36 -13.88
N LYS A 48 -14.50 -9.46 -13.68
CA LYS A 48 -15.55 -9.17 -14.69
C LYS A 48 -15.01 -8.37 -15.88
N ARG A 49 -14.01 -7.51 -15.66
CA ARG A 49 -13.49 -6.55 -16.66
C ARG A 49 -11.96 -6.56 -16.71
N PRO A 50 -11.31 -7.71 -16.97
CA PRO A 50 -9.85 -7.85 -16.90
C PRO A 50 -9.08 -6.98 -17.91
N GLN A 51 -9.75 -6.53 -18.97
CA GLN A 51 -9.21 -5.60 -19.97
C GLN A 51 -9.34 -4.12 -19.57
N LYS A 52 -10.09 -3.81 -18.50
CA LYS A 52 -10.30 -2.44 -18.01
C LYS A 52 -9.76 -2.22 -16.60
N ILE A 53 -9.59 -3.27 -15.82
CA ILE A 53 -9.13 -3.20 -14.44
C ILE A 53 -8.01 -4.23 -14.24
N LEU A 54 -6.82 -3.73 -13.93
CA LEU A 54 -5.68 -4.54 -13.53
C LEU A 54 -5.57 -4.54 -12.01
N PHE A 55 -5.82 -5.69 -11.39
CA PHE A 55 -5.62 -5.86 -9.96
C PHE A 55 -4.18 -6.28 -9.67
N LEU A 56 -3.52 -5.58 -8.74
CA LEU A 56 -2.13 -5.80 -8.34
C LEU A 56 -2.04 -5.87 -6.82
N LYS A 57 -1.13 -6.69 -6.31
CA LYS A 57 -0.79 -6.75 -4.89
C LYS A 57 0.56 -6.11 -4.64
N TYR A 58 0.68 -5.41 -3.52
CA TYR A 58 1.92 -4.71 -3.18
C TYR A 58 3.06 -5.71 -2.94
N GLU A 59 2.76 -6.85 -2.34
CA GLU A 59 3.69 -7.94 -2.06
C GLU A 59 4.25 -8.52 -3.36
N ASP A 60 3.40 -8.75 -4.37
CA ASP A 60 3.83 -9.24 -5.68
C ASP A 60 4.77 -8.24 -6.36
N LEU A 61 4.47 -6.94 -6.29
CA LEU A 61 5.35 -5.86 -6.77
C LEU A 61 6.70 -5.83 -6.06
N LYS A 62 6.76 -6.29 -4.80
CA LYS A 62 7.99 -6.37 -4.02
C LYS A 62 8.77 -7.65 -4.29
N ILE A 63 8.09 -8.76 -4.56
CA ILE A 63 8.71 -10.07 -4.84
C ILE A 63 9.33 -10.07 -6.24
N ASP A 64 8.58 -9.67 -7.26
CA ASP A 64 9.04 -9.64 -8.65
C ASP A 64 8.60 -8.33 -9.35
N PRO A 65 9.32 -7.23 -9.09
CA PRO A 65 8.98 -5.93 -9.66
C PRO A 65 9.09 -5.92 -11.19
N LYS A 66 10.01 -6.70 -11.78
CA LYS A 66 10.18 -6.78 -13.24
C LYS A 66 8.92 -7.34 -13.88
N LYS A 67 8.44 -8.48 -13.39
CA LYS A 67 7.23 -9.13 -13.90
C LYS A 67 6.00 -8.24 -13.76
N GLU A 68 5.78 -7.66 -12.57
CA GLU A 68 4.57 -6.86 -12.34
C GLU A 68 4.61 -5.53 -13.11
N VAL A 69 5.77 -4.88 -13.29
CA VAL A 69 5.88 -3.68 -14.14
C VAL A 69 5.71 -4.01 -15.62
N ALA A 70 6.24 -5.13 -16.10
CA ALA A 70 5.99 -5.61 -17.46
C ALA A 70 4.50 -5.89 -17.69
N LYS A 71 3.81 -6.48 -16.71
CA LYS A 71 2.35 -6.71 -16.73
C LYS A 71 1.57 -5.40 -16.79
N ILE A 72 1.95 -4.37 -16.03
CA ILE A 72 1.37 -3.02 -16.13
C ILE A 72 1.54 -2.44 -17.55
N ALA A 73 2.75 -2.50 -18.08
CA ALA A 73 3.07 -1.95 -19.40
C ALA A 73 2.26 -2.65 -20.51
N LEU A 74 2.14 -3.98 -20.44
CA LEU A 74 1.30 -4.74 -21.35
C LEU A 74 -0.17 -4.36 -21.24
N PHE A 75 -0.70 -4.22 -20.02
CA PHE A 75 -2.08 -3.81 -19.77
C PHE A 75 -2.39 -2.41 -20.33
N LEU A 76 -1.44 -1.49 -20.29
CA LEU A 76 -1.55 -0.15 -20.87
C LEU A 76 -1.37 -0.13 -22.40
N GLY A 77 -1.17 -1.28 -23.04
CA GLY A 77 -0.90 -1.38 -24.49
C GLY A 77 0.46 -0.82 -24.90
N LYS A 78 1.42 -0.80 -23.98
CA LYS A 78 2.78 -0.27 -24.15
C LYS A 78 3.83 -1.27 -23.64
N PRO A 79 3.87 -2.50 -24.17
CA PRO A 79 4.87 -3.49 -23.74
C PRO A 79 6.28 -2.96 -23.99
N PHE A 80 7.22 -3.30 -23.11
CA PHE A 80 8.62 -2.94 -23.27
C PHE A 80 9.22 -3.62 -24.51
N GLY A 81 10.05 -2.90 -25.26
CA GLY A 81 10.75 -3.45 -26.42
C GLY A 81 12.04 -4.20 -26.07
N ASN A 82 12.60 -3.92 -24.89
CA ASN A 82 13.83 -4.53 -24.37
C ASN A 82 13.82 -4.48 -22.83
N GLU A 83 14.74 -5.23 -22.19
CA GLU A 83 14.87 -5.27 -20.73
C GLU A 83 15.49 -3.99 -20.15
N GLU A 84 16.31 -3.26 -20.91
CA GLU A 84 16.97 -2.02 -20.46
C GLU A 84 15.96 -0.92 -20.10
N ASP A 85 14.91 -0.74 -20.91
CA ASP A 85 13.84 0.22 -20.65
C ASP A 85 13.09 -0.12 -19.36
N LEU A 86 12.84 -1.41 -19.11
CA LEU A 86 12.22 -1.89 -17.86
C LEU A 86 13.10 -1.55 -16.66
N GLU A 87 14.41 -1.82 -16.74
CA GLU A 87 15.36 -1.51 -15.68
C GLU A 87 15.46 0.00 -15.39
N ILE A 88 15.42 0.83 -16.45
CA ILE A 88 15.39 2.29 -16.31
C ILE A 88 14.15 2.73 -15.53
N ILE A 89 12.97 2.18 -15.85
CA ILE A 89 11.73 2.48 -15.12
C ILE A 89 11.81 2.01 -13.68
N LEU A 90 12.28 0.79 -13.41
CA LEU A 90 12.45 0.28 -12.06
C LEU A 90 13.37 1.16 -11.22
N LYS A 91 14.51 1.57 -11.76
CA LYS A 91 15.43 2.50 -11.11
C LYS A 91 14.78 3.87 -10.89
N LYS A 92 14.03 4.38 -11.86
CA LYS A 92 13.32 5.66 -11.75
C LYS A 92 12.20 5.63 -10.71
N CYS A 93 11.53 4.50 -10.52
CA CYS A 93 10.43 4.36 -9.58
C CYS A 93 10.85 3.75 -8.25
N SER A 94 12.15 3.46 -8.05
CA SER A 94 12.62 2.84 -6.81
C SER A 94 12.37 3.73 -5.61
N LEU A 95 11.97 3.11 -4.49
CA LEU A 95 11.73 3.83 -3.24
C LEU A 95 12.98 4.61 -2.81
N GLU A 96 14.16 3.99 -2.90
CA GLU A 96 15.43 4.62 -2.54
C GLU A 96 15.63 5.92 -3.31
N ARG A 97 15.44 5.89 -4.63
CA ARG A 97 15.61 7.07 -5.46
C ARG A 97 14.54 8.12 -5.17
N LEU A 98 13.27 7.72 -5.13
CA LEU A 98 12.15 8.64 -4.91
C LEU A 98 12.24 9.31 -3.54
N LYS A 99 12.53 8.56 -2.47
CA LYS A 99 12.73 9.09 -1.12
C LYS A 99 13.88 10.11 -1.04
N ASN A 100 14.89 9.98 -1.90
CA ASN A 100 16.09 10.81 -1.89
C ASN A 100 16.03 12.05 -2.77
N LEU A 101 14.96 12.24 -3.56
CA LEU A 101 14.76 13.47 -4.32
C LEU A 101 14.53 14.66 -3.39
N GLU A 102 15.13 15.81 -3.71
CA GLU A 102 14.99 17.03 -2.91
C GLU A 102 13.53 17.43 -2.67
N VAL A 103 12.70 17.37 -3.73
CA VAL A 103 11.25 17.64 -3.61
C VAL A 103 10.54 16.73 -2.61
N ASN A 104 11.04 15.50 -2.40
CA ASN A 104 10.45 14.56 -1.46
C ASN A 104 11.07 14.63 -0.07
N LYS A 105 12.29 15.17 0.08
CA LYS A 105 12.94 15.39 1.38
C LYS A 105 12.41 16.63 2.09
N SER A 106 12.24 17.73 1.36
CA SER A 106 11.93 19.05 1.91
C SER A 106 10.61 19.67 1.43
N GLY A 107 9.98 19.10 0.40
CA GLY A 107 8.72 19.61 -0.14
C GLY A 107 7.50 19.30 0.73
N SER A 108 6.38 19.96 0.42
CA SER A 108 5.06 19.73 1.01
C SER A 108 3.96 19.94 -0.03
N ILE A 109 2.89 19.13 0.01
CA ILE A 109 1.72 19.28 -0.89
C ILE A 109 0.70 20.25 -0.28
N PHE A 110 0.59 20.24 1.05
CA PHE A 110 -0.18 21.18 1.86
C PHE A 110 0.72 21.69 2.98
N SER A 111 0.44 22.85 3.55
CA SER A 111 1.27 23.48 4.60
C SER A 111 1.60 22.58 5.79
N TYR A 112 0.88 21.46 5.97
CA TYR A 112 1.02 20.52 7.09
C TYR A 112 1.31 19.07 6.65
N VAL A 113 1.46 18.79 5.34
CA VAL A 113 1.74 17.43 4.84
C VAL A 113 3.10 17.43 4.13
N HIS A 114 4.11 16.97 4.85
CA HIS A 114 5.47 16.89 4.33
C HIS A 114 5.62 15.70 3.37
N ASN A 115 6.31 15.92 2.24
CA ASN A 115 6.46 14.89 1.21
C ASN A 115 7.24 13.66 1.71
N ASN A 116 8.14 13.86 2.67
CA ASN A 116 8.92 12.76 3.25
C ASN A 116 8.06 11.76 4.05
N ALA A 117 6.86 12.17 4.51
CA ALA A 117 5.93 11.30 5.20
C ALA A 117 5.43 10.14 4.32
N PHE A 118 5.41 10.31 2.99
CA PHE A 118 5.00 9.28 2.04
C PHE A 118 6.05 8.17 1.86
N PHE A 119 7.31 8.40 2.25
CA PHE A 119 8.43 7.49 1.99
C PHE A 119 9.05 6.92 3.28
N ARG A 120 8.41 5.88 3.84
CA ARG A 120 8.83 5.28 5.12
C ARG A 120 9.93 4.21 4.97
N LYS A 121 9.55 2.93 4.88
CA LYS A 121 10.46 1.77 4.74
C LYS A 121 10.29 1.02 3.42
N GLY A 122 9.05 0.91 2.92
CA GLY A 122 8.72 0.18 1.69
C GLY A 122 9.19 -1.28 1.67
N VAL A 123 9.01 -1.96 2.81
CA VAL A 123 9.29 -3.38 3.01
C VAL A 123 8.01 -4.12 3.41
N VAL A 124 7.91 -5.39 3.05
CA VAL A 124 6.82 -6.29 3.45
C VAL A 124 7.09 -6.82 4.85
N GLY A 125 6.06 -7.01 5.67
CA GLY A 125 6.17 -7.64 6.98
C GLY A 125 6.64 -6.72 8.13
N ASP A 126 6.81 -5.42 7.90
CA ASP A 126 7.25 -4.50 8.97
C ASP A 126 6.25 -4.39 10.13
N TRP A 127 5.00 -4.81 9.92
CA TRP A 127 3.96 -4.85 10.96
C TRP A 127 4.40 -5.67 12.19
N LYS A 128 5.23 -6.70 12.01
CA LYS A 128 5.80 -7.53 13.08
C LYS A 128 6.65 -6.75 14.09
N ASN A 129 7.15 -5.58 13.70
CA ASN A 129 7.93 -4.70 14.57
C ASN A 129 7.06 -3.74 15.40
N HIS A 130 5.73 -3.71 15.18
CA HIS A 130 4.83 -2.75 15.83
C HIS A 130 3.63 -3.41 16.50
N MET A 131 3.14 -4.52 15.98
CA MET A 131 1.95 -5.20 16.47
C MET A 131 2.28 -6.20 17.58
N THR A 132 1.42 -6.28 18.59
CA THR A 132 1.45 -7.39 19.55
C THR A 132 0.83 -8.64 18.93
N PRO A 133 1.10 -9.85 19.48
CA PRO A 133 0.47 -11.09 19.01
C PRO A 133 -1.06 -11.03 19.00
N GLU A 134 -1.67 -10.33 19.96
CA GLU A 134 -3.12 -10.18 20.06
C GLU A 134 -3.70 -9.36 18.90
N ILE A 135 -3.03 -8.27 18.52
CA ILE A 135 -3.38 -7.45 17.35
C ILE A 135 -3.23 -8.26 16.07
N GLU A 136 -2.14 -9.02 15.95
CA GLU A 136 -1.89 -9.89 14.80
C GLU A 136 -3.02 -10.91 14.63
N GLU A 137 -3.37 -11.64 15.70
CA GLU A 137 -4.44 -12.63 15.67
C GLU A 137 -5.80 -12.00 15.31
N GLN A 138 -6.09 -10.82 15.86
CA GLN A 138 -7.32 -10.09 15.55
C GLN A 138 -7.40 -9.72 14.06
N LEU A 139 -6.32 -9.19 13.49
CA LEU A 139 -6.25 -8.78 12.08
C LEU A 139 -6.28 -10.00 11.13
N ASP A 140 -5.64 -11.09 11.50
CA ASP A 140 -5.69 -12.35 10.76
C ASP A 140 -7.11 -12.92 10.71
N LYS A 141 -7.79 -12.92 11.87
CA LYS A 141 -9.16 -13.42 11.98
C LYS A 141 -10.11 -12.60 11.12
N ILE A 142 -10.07 -11.27 11.22
CA ILE A 142 -10.97 -10.41 10.43
C ILE A 142 -10.67 -10.49 8.94
N THR A 143 -9.39 -10.61 8.55
CA THR A 143 -8.99 -10.80 7.15
C THR A 143 -9.55 -12.10 6.59
N LYS A 144 -9.37 -13.21 7.30
CA LYS A 144 -9.90 -14.52 6.90
C LYS A 144 -11.43 -14.52 6.77
N LEU A 145 -12.12 -13.90 7.72
CA LEU A 145 -13.59 -13.80 7.69
C LEU A 145 -14.09 -12.98 6.50
N ASN A 146 -13.50 -11.81 6.23
CA ASN A 146 -13.95 -10.94 5.16
C ASN A 146 -13.61 -11.48 3.77
N LEU A 147 -12.45 -12.12 3.61
CA LEU A 147 -12.01 -12.67 2.32
C LEU A 147 -12.57 -14.06 2.04
N GLN A 148 -13.28 -14.67 2.99
CA GLN A 148 -13.81 -16.02 2.85
C GLN A 148 -14.67 -16.16 1.58
N GLY A 149 -14.34 -17.15 0.74
CA GLY A 149 -15.08 -17.44 -0.48
C GLY A 149 -14.84 -16.50 -1.66
N SER A 150 -14.05 -15.42 -1.49
CA SER A 150 -13.72 -14.49 -2.56
C SER A 150 -12.68 -15.02 -3.57
N GLY A 151 -11.88 -16.01 -3.15
CA GLY A 151 -10.70 -16.48 -3.87
C GLY A 151 -9.51 -15.50 -3.85
N LEU A 152 -9.60 -14.40 -3.08
CA LEU A 152 -8.50 -13.47 -2.85
C LEU A 152 -7.73 -13.86 -1.59
N GLU A 153 -6.41 -13.97 -1.72
CA GLU A 153 -5.47 -14.11 -0.60
C GLU A 153 -4.61 -12.84 -0.53
N LEU A 154 -4.61 -12.21 0.66
CA LEU A 154 -3.79 -11.07 1.04
C LEU A 154 -2.76 -11.48 2.09
#